data_AF-A0A962J2T1-F1
#
_entry.id   AF-A0A962J2T1-F1
#
_cell.length_a   1.000
_cell.length_b   1.000
_cell.length_c   1.000
_cell.angle_alpha   90.00
_cell.angle_beta   90.00
_cell.angle_gamma   90.00
#
_symmetry.space_group_name_H-M   'P 1'
#
loop_
_entity.id
_entity.type
_entity.pdbx_description
1 polymer ?
#
loop_
_entity_poly.entity_id
_entity_poly.type
_entity_poly.pdbx_seq_one_letter_code
_entity_poly.pdbx_strand_id
1 'polypeptide(L)'
;MNNHKQNQSGNALIIVLVAVILFAALSFTVARSMRSESTNKLSQRELQLAAGDIIAYAQQIERAIGRMRRAGISENDISFENSTIAGYANANCTNSQCKIFDPDGGNISFHDADYFAPSLTNSFRFQANNRFATFGCETINDASCSDLVIELVLNDNPALCLAVNDLIGIQNPSDDAPRLKEWLSGGIFTGTFGTPTADLVGGSNATNEAPQVNGKAGGCVFEFNGGQNTYHFYYILLAR
;
A
#
# COMPACT_ATOMS: atom_id res chain seq x y z
N MET A 1 -32.73 6.09 70.76
CA MET A 1 -32.43 6.15 69.31
C MET A 1 -31.52 7.34 69.06
N ASN A 2 -30.20 7.17 68.94
CA ASN A 2 -29.30 8.26 68.56
C ASN A 2 -28.34 7.75 67.47
N ASN A 3 -28.53 8.25 66.25
CA ASN A 3 -27.71 7.99 65.07
C ASN A 3 -26.48 8.90 65.11
N HIS A 4 -25.29 8.33 65.24
CA HIS A 4 -24.04 9.04 64.95
C HIS A 4 -23.81 9.04 63.44
N LYS A 5 -24.03 10.18 62.77
CA LYS A 5 -23.50 10.41 61.43
C LYS A 5 -21.98 10.65 61.55
N GLN A 6 -21.20 9.73 61.00
CA GLN A 6 -19.76 9.94 60.84
C GLN A 6 -19.51 10.98 59.76
N ASN A 7 -18.86 12.09 60.12
CA ASN A 7 -18.31 13.02 59.14
C ASN A 7 -17.08 12.36 58.50
N GLN A 8 -17.24 11.83 57.28
CA GLN A 8 -16.11 11.48 56.45
C GLN A 8 -15.45 12.77 55.94
N SER A 9 -14.26 13.08 56.45
CA SER A 9 -13.35 14.02 55.80
C SER A 9 -12.74 13.33 54.59
N GLY A 10 -13.38 13.48 53.43
CA GLY A 10 -12.78 13.11 52.15
C GLY A 10 -11.46 13.84 51.97
N ASN A 11 -10.39 13.09 51.66
CA ASN A 11 -9.05 13.63 51.53
C ASN A 11 -8.95 14.49 50.26
N ALA A 12 -9.35 15.75 50.36
CA ALA A 12 -9.33 16.73 49.27
C ALA A 12 -7.96 16.82 48.58
N LEU A 13 -6.88 16.52 49.32
CA LEU A 13 -5.52 16.46 48.80
C LEU A 13 -5.35 15.36 47.72
N ILE A 14 -5.95 14.19 47.90
CA ILE A 14 -5.87 13.09 46.92
C ILE A 14 -6.63 13.44 45.64
N ILE A 15 -7.78 14.09 45.75
CA ILE A 15 -8.59 14.46 44.58
C ILE A 15 -7.82 15.44 43.68
N VAL A 16 -7.15 16.42 44.28
CA VAL A 16 -6.30 17.37 43.54
C VAL A 16 -5.12 16.67 42.87
N LEU A 17 -4.47 15.73 43.57
CA LEU A 17 -3.33 14.97 43.05
C LEU A 17 -3.72 14.11 41.84
N VAL A 18 -4.87 13.43 41.90
CA VAL A 18 -5.40 12.64 40.78
C VAL A 18 -5.75 13.53 39.60
N ALA A 19 -6.37 14.70 39.82
CA ALA A 19 -6.70 15.64 38.75
C ALA A 19 -5.46 16.14 38.00
N VAL A 20 -4.37 16.46 38.72
CA VAL A 20 -3.11 16.91 38.10
C VAL A 20 -2.46 15.81 37.28
N ILE A 21 -2.46 14.56 37.77
CA ILE A 21 -1.90 13.41 37.04
C ILE A 21 -2.70 13.14 35.75
N LEU A 22 -4.03 13.18 35.83
CA LEU A 22 -4.89 12.99 34.65
C LEU A 22 -4.71 14.12 33.63
N PHE A 23 -4.56 15.36 34.10
CA PHE A 23 -4.30 16.50 33.21
C PHE A 23 -2.93 16.39 32.53
N ALA A 24 -1.91 15.93 33.26
CA ALA A 24 -0.58 15.67 32.70
C ALA A 24 -0.59 14.50 31.69
N ALA A 25 -1.30 13.41 31.98
CA ALA A 25 -1.45 12.27 31.07
C ALA A 25 -2.21 12.66 29.79
N LEU A 26 -3.27 13.45 29.91
CA LEU A 26 -4.01 13.99 28.77
C LEU A 26 -3.13 14.95 27.95
N SER A 27 -2.40 15.84 28.61
CA SER A 27 -1.46 16.77 27.96
C SER A 27 -0.35 16.04 27.21
N PHE A 28 0.14 14.92 27.74
CA PHE A 28 1.11 14.08 27.05
C PHE A 28 0.51 13.35 25.83
N THR A 29 -0.75 12.93 25.91
CA THR A 29 -1.48 12.31 24.79
C THR A 29 -1.72 13.32 23.66
N VAL A 30 -2.16 14.54 23.99
CA VAL A 30 -2.35 15.63 23.03
C VAL A 30 -1.00 16.10 22.45
N ALA A 31 0.04 16.22 23.27
CA ALA A 31 1.38 16.57 22.79
C ALA A 31 1.96 15.50 21.86
N ARG A 32 1.66 14.21 22.06
CA ARG A 32 2.00 13.15 21.09
C ARG A 32 1.23 13.30 19.78
N SER A 33 -0.06 13.66 19.84
CA SER A 33 -0.87 13.97 18.66
C SER A 33 -0.31 15.14 17.85
N MET A 34 0.28 16.15 18.52
CA MET A 34 0.88 17.33 17.86
C MET A 34 2.34 17.12 17.44
N ARG A 35 3.13 16.29 18.16
CA ARG A 35 4.55 16.02 17.81
C ARG A 35 4.74 15.12 16.58
N SER A 36 3.67 14.56 16.01
CA SER A 36 3.75 13.88 14.71
C SER A 36 4.01 14.85 13.53
N GLU A 37 3.88 16.17 13.75
CA GLU A 37 3.79 17.21 12.73
C GLU A 37 5.13 17.90 12.37
N SER A 38 6.29 17.34 12.73
CA SER A 38 7.58 18.03 12.54
C SER A 38 8.70 17.13 12.00
N THR A 39 8.57 16.74 10.73
CA THR A 39 9.68 16.39 9.81
C THR A 39 9.13 16.17 8.40
N ASN A 40 9.08 17.19 7.53
CA ASN A 40 8.74 17.07 6.09
C ASN A 40 7.47 16.27 5.73
N LYS A 41 6.51 16.14 6.65
CA LYS A 41 5.31 15.34 6.42
C LYS A 41 4.27 16.17 5.69
N LEU A 42 3.74 15.62 4.60
CA LEU A 42 2.56 16.13 3.92
C LEU A 42 1.44 16.35 4.94
N SER A 43 0.71 17.45 4.79
CA SER A 43 -0.55 17.67 5.50
C SER A 43 -1.57 16.58 5.15
N GLN A 44 -2.60 16.38 5.98
CA GLN A 44 -3.63 15.38 5.70
C GLN A 44 -4.30 15.56 4.33
N ARG A 45 -4.48 16.80 3.88
CA ARG A 45 -5.05 17.09 2.55
C ARG A 45 -4.09 16.69 1.43
N GLU A 46 -2.81 16.98 1.59
CA GLU A 46 -1.78 16.58 0.62
C GLU A 46 -1.64 15.05 0.55
N LEU A 47 -1.74 14.35 1.70
CA LEU A 47 -1.77 12.88 1.73
C LEU A 47 -2.96 12.32 0.94
N GLN A 48 -4.16 12.86 1.13
CA GLN A 48 -5.35 12.41 0.42
C GLN A 48 -5.26 12.68 -1.10
N LEU A 49 -4.72 13.84 -1.49
CA LEU A 49 -4.48 14.17 -2.90
C LEU A 49 -3.46 13.22 -3.52
N ALA A 50 -2.29 13.07 -2.91
CA ALA A 50 -1.24 12.17 -3.41
C ALA A 50 -1.73 10.71 -3.49
N ALA A 51 -2.48 10.23 -2.49
CA ALA A 51 -3.08 8.89 -2.51
C ALA A 51 -4.04 8.73 -3.70
N GLY A 52 -4.92 9.71 -3.90
CA GLY A 52 -5.85 9.73 -5.03
C GLY A 52 -5.14 9.73 -6.39
N ASP A 53 -4.11 10.55 -6.54
CA ASP A 53 -3.36 10.65 -7.80
C ASP A 53 -2.57 9.37 -8.11
N ILE A 54 -1.95 8.74 -7.10
CA ILE A 54 -1.27 7.45 -7.25
C ILE A 54 -2.23 6.34 -7.68
N ILE A 55 -3.42 6.26 -7.05
CA ILE A 55 -4.46 5.30 -7.44
C ILE A 55 -4.93 5.58 -8.87
N ALA A 56 -5.20 6.85 -9.20
CA ALA A 56 -5.64 7.24 -10.53
C ALA A 56 -4.59 6.92 -11.60
N TYR A 57 -3.29 7.04 -11.28
CA TYR A 57 -2.19 6.68 -12.16
C TYR A 57 -2.16 5.17 -12.42
N ALA A 58 -2.23 4.36 -11.36
CA ALA A 58 -2.30 2.90 -11.49
C ALA A 58 -3.49 2.44 -12.34
N GLN A 59 -4.66 3.05 -12.14
CA GLN A 59 -5.85 2.78 -12.95
C GLN A 59 -5.70 3.20 -14.42
N GLN A 60 -4.95 4.27 -14.72
CA GLN A 60 -4.67 4.66 -16.11
C GLN A 60 -3.84 3.59 -16.82
N ILE A 61 -2.83 3.04 -16.13
CA ILE A 61 -1.98 1.96 -16.60
C ILE A 61 -2.79 0.69 -16.82
N GLU A 62 -3.63 0.28 -15.86
CA GLU A 62 -4.52 -0.88 -15.97
C GLU A 62 -5.46 -0.76 -17.19
N ARG A 63 -6.10 0.40 -17.37
CA ARG A 63 -6.92 0.65 -18.57
C ARG A 63 -6.13 0.61 -19.87
N ALA A 64 -4.87 1.08 -19.88
CA ALA A 64 -4.01 1.03 -21.06
C ALA A 64 -3.65 -0.42 -21.44
N ILE A 65 -3.26 -1.22 -20.45
CA ILE A 65 -3.03 -2.65 -20.61
C ILE A 65 -4.29 -3.33 -21.16
N GLY A 66 -5.46 -3.05 -20.59
CA GLY A 66 -6.72 -3.58 -21.10
C GLY A 66 -6.99 -3.23 -22.56
N ARG A 67 -6.64 -2.01 -23.01
CA ARG A 67 -6.74 -1.62 -24.44
C ARG A 67 -5.76 -2.39 -25.30
N MET A 68 -4.49 -2.49 -24.89
CA MET A 68 -3.43 -3.22 -25.62
C MET A 68 -3.79 -4.70 -25.77
N ARG A 69 -4.29 -5.34 -24.70
CA ARG A 69 -4.76 -6.73 -24.73
C ARG A 69 -5.92 -6.92 -25.72
N ARG A 70 -6.89 -6.00 -25.75
CA ARG A 70 -7.99 -6.02 -26.74
C ARG A 70 -7.51 -5.78 -28.17
N ALA A 71 -6.39 -5.10 -28.36
CA ALA A 71 -5.74 -4.91 -29.66
C ALA A 71 -4.89 -6.13 -30.09
N GLY A 72 -4.86 -7.21 -29.30
CA GLY A 72 -4.18 -8.46 -29.63
C GLY A 72 -2.76 -8.60 -29.08
N ILE A 73 -2.28 -7.64 -28.28
CA ILE A 73 -0.97 -7.76 -27.62
C ILE A 73 -1.06 -8.85 -26.53
N SER A 74 -0.11 -9.79 -26.53
CA SER A 74 -0.05 -10.82 -25.48
C SER A 74 0.32 -10.20 -24.13
N GLU A 75 -0.11 -10.80 -23.02
CA GLU A 75 0.30 -10.36 -21.69
C GLU A 75 1.82 -10.41 -21.51
N ASN A 76 2.44 -11.46 -22.07
CA ASN A 76 3.89 -11.66 -22.04
C ASN A 76 4.66 -10.73 -23.00
N ASP A 77 3.97 -10.01 -23.88
CA ASP A 77 4.59 -9.08 -24.82
C ASP A 77 4.60 -7.65 -24.28
N ILE A 78 3.82 -7.34 -23.23
CA ILE A 78 3.76 -5.99 -22.67
C ILE A 78 5.12 -5.59 -22.10
N SER A 79 5.58 -4.40 -22.42
CA SER A 79 6.83 -3.84 -21.93
C SER A 79 6.58 -2.55 -21.15
N PHE A 80 7.19 -2.47 -19.96
CA PHE A 80 7.28 -1.26 -19.14
C PHE A 80 8.64 -0.56 -19.32
N GLU A 81 9.43 -0.97 -20.31
CA GLU A 81 10.70 -0.33 -20.65
C GLU A 81 10.51 1.18 -20.87
N ASN A 82 11.33 1.97 -20.19
CA ASN A 82 11.38 3.41 -20.34
C ASN A 82 12.78 3.94 -19.98
N SER A 83 13.00 5.23 -20.17
CA SER A 83 14.29 5.87 -19.91
C SER A 83 14.53 6.25 -18.44
N THR A 84 13.52 6.18 -17.58
CA THR A 84 13.57 6.65 -16.19
C THR A 84 13.96 5.53 -15.24
N ILE A 85 13.36 4.34 -15.38
CA ILE A 85 13.65 3.16 -14.56
C ILE A 85 14.19 2.02 -15.43
N ALA A 86 15.31 1.43 -15.00
CA ALA A 86 15.97 0.34 -15.71
C ALA A 86 15.35 -1.04 -15.38
N GLY A 87 15.65 -2.03 -16.21
CA GLY A 87 15.31 -3.44 -15.93
C GLY A 87 13.99 -3.94 -16.51
N TYR A 88 13.22 -3.08 -17.19
CA TYR A 88 11.90 -3.42 -17.77
C TYR A 88 11.91 -3.76 -19.25
N ALA A 89 13.10 -3.95 -19.85
CA ALA A 89 13.21 -4.42 -21.23
C ALA A 89 12.61 -5.83 -21.34
N ASN A 90 11.59 -5.97 -22.19
CA ASN A 90 10.95 -7.25 -22.50
C ASN A 90 11.34 -7.68 -23.91
N ALA A 91 12.05 -8.81 -24.02
CA ALA A 91 12.53 -9.33 -25.31
C ALA A 91 11.39 -9.79 -26.25
N ASN A 92 10.21 -10.12 -25.73
CA ASN A 92 9.03 -10.45 -26.53
C ASN A 92 8.42 -9.21 -27.20
N CYS A 93 8.67 -8.02 -26.63
CA CYS A 93 8.16 -6.77 -27.18
C CYS A 93 9.02 -6.29 -28.35
N THR A 94 8.62 -6.66 -29.56
CA THR A 94 9.41 -6.42 -30.80
C THR A 94 9.05 -5.15 -31.55
N ASN A 95 8.02 -4.40 -31.12
CA ASN A 95 7.57 -3.15 -31.77
C ASN A 95 7.06 -2.14 -30.73
N SER A 96 6.73 -0.92 -31.15
CA SER A 96 6.26 0.13 -30.23
C SER A 96 4.86 -0.15 -29.64
N GLN A 97 4.02 -0.96 -30.32
CA GLN A 97 2.63 -1.18 -29.89
C GLN A 97 2.52 -1.98 -28.59
N CYS A 98 3.54 -2.74 -28.21
CA CYS A 98 3.60 -3.48 -26.96
C CYS A 98 4.25 -2.69 -25.81
N LYS A 99 4.76 -1.47 -26.07
CA LYS A 99 5.35 -0.60 -25.04
C LYS A 99 4.27 0.29 -24.44
N ILE A 100 4.06 0.18 -23.13
CA ILE A 100 2.97 0.90 -22.47
C ILE A 100 3.18 2.42 -22.45
N PHE A 101 4.43 2.87 -22.41
CA PHE A 101 4.80 4.28 -22.35
C PHE A 101 5.09 4.90 -23.73
N ASP A 102 4.98 4.10 -24.79
CA ASP A 102 5.16 4.58 -26.16
C ASP A 102 3.82 5.14 -26.70
N PRO A 103 3.83 6.27 -27.43
CA PRO A 103 2.63 6.84 -28.07
C PRO A 103 1.88 5.86 -28.99
N ASP A 104 2.59 4.95 -29.66
CA ASP A 104 2.00 3.96 -30.56
C ASP A 104 1.49 2.71 -29.83
N GLY A 105 1.79 2.58 -28.53
CA GLY A 105 1.38 1.48 -27.67
C GLY A 105 0.33 1.90 -26.64
N GLY A 106 0.72 1.95 -25.37
CA GLY A 106 -0.19 2.28 -24.27
C GLY A 106 -0.53 3.78 -24.17
N ASN A 107 0.34 4.64 -24.74
CA ASN A 107 0.26 6.10 -24.69
C ASN A 107 0.04 6.64 -23.26
N ILE A 108 0.80 6.10 -22.31
CA ILE A 108 0.85 6.58 -20.93
C ILE A 108 2.14 7.35 -20.72
N SER A 109 2.06 8.55 -20.15
CA SER A 109 3.26 9.24 -19.65
C SER A 109 3.77 8.55 -18.40
N PHE A 110 5.06 8.19 -18.37
CA PHE A 110 5.68 7.70 -17.14
C PHE A 110 5.86 8.88 -16.17
N HIS A 111 5.33 8.72 -14.97
CA HIS A 111 5.55 9.64 -13.84
C HIS A 111 6.15 8.83 -12.71
N ASP A 112 7.31 9.26 -12.21
CA ASP A 112 7.90 8.61 -11.05
C ASP A 112 7.18 9.06 -9.76
N ALA A 113 7.45 8.39 -8.64
CA ALA A 113 6.72 8.61 -7.40
C ALA A 113 6.85 10.04 -6.86
N ASP A 114 8.00 10.68 -7.06
CA ASP A 114 8.29 12.05 -6.61
C ASP A 114 7.41 13.11 -7.29
N TYR A 115 6.88 12.80 -8.48
CA TYR A 115 5.87 13.62 -9.17
C TYR A 115 4.59 13.78 -8.35
N PHE A 116 4.17 12.73 -7.65
CA PHE A 116 2.94 12.71 -6.85
C PHE A 116 3.15 13.26 -5.44
N ALA A 117 4.33 13.02 -4.88
CA ALA A 117 4.75 13.60 -3.62
C ALA A 117 6.27 13.67 -3.54
N PRO A 118 6.88 14.86 -3.37
CA PRO A 118 8.35 15.01 -3.36
C PRO A 118 9.08 14.22 -2.26
N SER A 119 8.37 13.75 -1.23
CA SER A 119 8.92 12.91 -0.17
C SER A 119 9.19 11.46 -0.60
N LEU A 120 8.66 11.03 -1.74
CA LEU A 120 8.75 9.64 -2.21
C LEU A 120 10.05 9.42 -2.97
N THR A 121 10.93 8.58 -2.43
CA THR A 121 12.26 8.33 -3.02
C THR A 121 12.35 7.02 -3.80
N ASN A 122 11.41 6.10 -3.58
CA ASN A 122 11.32 4.85 -4.32
C ASN A 122 10.54 5.05 -5.61
N SER A 123 11.02 4.50 -6.72
CA SER A 123 10.26 4.48 -7.96
C SER A 123 9.17 3.43 -7.96
N PHE A 124 8.17 3.60 -8.85
CA PHE A 124 7.20 2.54 -9.13
C PHE A 124 7.88 1.27 -9.66
N ARG A 125 7.39 0.12 -9.21
CA ARG A 125 7.83 -1.19 -9.68
C ARG A 125 6.69 -1.94 -10.34
N PHE A 126 6.96 -2.55 -11.51
CA PHE A 126 6.00 -3.43 -12.17
C PHE A 126 6.43 -4.88 -11.93
N GLN A 127 5.59 -5.67 -11.28
CA GLN A 127 5.97 -7.00 -10.81
C GLN A 127 4.91 -8.04 -11.12
N ALA A 128 5.34 -9.29 -11.25
CA ALA A 128 4.46 -10.40 -11.57
C ALA A 128 4.74 -11.65 -10.72
N ASN A 129 5.01 -11.46 -9.42
CA ASN A 129 5.34 -12.55 -8.50
C ASN A 129 4.36 -12.69 -7.32
N ASN A 130 3.48 -11.70 -7.11
CA ASN A 130 2.51 -11.74 -6.03
C ASN A 130 1.17 -12.25 -6.56
N ARG A 131 0.31 -12.72 -5.66
CA ARG A 131 -1.03 -13.20 -5.96
C ARG A 131 -2.04 -12.61 -4.98
N PHE A 132 -3.27 -12.43 -5.45
CA PHE A 132 -4.30 -11.76 -4.67
C PHE A 132 -5.54 -12.63 -4.55
N ALA A 133 -6.09 -12.69 -3.34
CA ALA A 133 -7.33 -13.41 -3.07
C ALA A 133 -8.46 -12.82 -3.91
N THR A 134 -9.33 -13.69 -4.43
CA THR A 134 -10.50 -13.41 -5.28
C THR A 134 -10.21 -12.95 -6.72
N PHE A 135 -8.94 -12.97 -7.15
CA PHE A 135 -8.53 -12.54 -8.48
C PHE A 135 -8.10 -13.66 -9.43
N GLY A 136 -8.14 -14.93 -9.00
CA GLY A 136 -7.90 -16.10 -9.86
C GLY A 136 -6.70 -16.95 -9.42
N CYS A 137 -5.65 -16.32 -8.92
CA CYS A 137 -4.42 -16.98 -8.49
C CYS A 137 -4.37 -17.40 -7.00
N GLU A 138 -5.45 -17.94 -6.46
CA GLU A 138 -5.56 -18.22 -5.01
C GLU A 138 -4.78 -19.47 -4.54
N THR A 139 -4.45 -20.39 -5.46
CA THR A 139 -3.88 -21.69 -5.07
C THR A 139 -2.38 -21.59 -4.81
N ILE A 140 -1.97 -21.92 -3.58
CA ILE A 140 -0.58 -21.74 -3.14
C ILE A 140 0.45 -22.52 -3.99
N ASN A 141 0.03 -23.65 -4.55
CA ASN A 141 0.87 -24.59 -5.28
C ASN A 141 0.78 -24.45 -6.81
N ASP A 142 0.00 -23.50 -7.34
CA ASP A 142 0.02 -23.22 -8.76
C ASP A 142 1.22 -22.32 -9.08
N ALA A 143 2.32 -22.95 -9.45
CA ALA A 143 3.57 -22.25 -9.77
C ALA A 143 3.46 -21.32 -11.00
N SER A 144 2.33 -21.34 -11.72
CA SER A 144 2.11 -20.59 -12.96
C SER A 144 1.16 -19.41 -12.81
N CYS A 145 0.60 -19.18 -11.62
CA CYS A 145 -0.44 -18.18 -11.40
C CYS A 145 0.01 -17.07 -10.45
N SER A 146 0.38 -15.93 -11.01
CA SER A 146 0.65 -14.66 -10.33
C SER A 146 0.03 -13.51 -11.13
N ASP A 147 -0.19 -12.40 -10.44
CA ASP A 147 -0.83 -11.21 -11.00
C ASP A 147 0.21 -10.14 -11.33
N LEU A 148 -0.01 -9.41 -12.42
CA LEU A 148 0.81 -8.24 -12.76
C LEU A 148 0.33 -7.06 -11.93
N VAL A 149 1.23 -6.47 -11.17
CA VAL A 149 0.96 -5.35 -10.27
C VAL A 149 1.91 -4.18 -10.51
N ILE A 150 1.41 -2.98 -10.24
CA ILE A 150 2.26 -1.83 -9.92
C ILE A 150 2.40 -1.75 -8.41
N GLU A 151 3.61 -1.54 -7.94
CA GLU A 151 3.97 -1.45 -6.52
C GLU A 151 4.73 -0.14 -6.28
N LEU A 152 4.53 0.45 -5.12
CA LEU A 152 5.36 1.53 -4.60
C LEU A 152 5.67 1.30 -3.12
N VAL A 153 6.96 1.37 -2.76
CA VAL A 153 7.40 1.27 -1.37
C VAL A 153 7.30 2.62 -0.68
N LEU A 154 6.55 2.68 0.42
CA LEU A 154 6.14 3.90 1.12
C LEU A 154 6.79 4.08 2.50
N ASN A 155 7.98 3.52 2.73
CA ASN A 155 8.68 3.63 4.02
C ASN A 155 9.00 5.06 4.45
N ASP A 156 9.24 5.94 3.47
CA ASP A 156 9.47 7.37 3.71
C ASP A 156 8.20 8.10 4.14
N ASN A 157 7.03 7.52 3.83
CA ASN A 157 5.74 8.11 4.12
C ASN A 157 4.64 7.06 4.43
N PRO A 158 4.71 6.37 5.59
CA PRO A 158 3.70 5.38 5.98
C PRO A 158 2.28 5.98 6.10
N ALA A 159 2.18 7.27 6.41
CA ALA A 159 0.89 7.97 6.46
C ALA A 159 0.17 7.98 5.09
N LEU A 160 0.93 7.98 3.98
CA LEU A 160 0.37 7.88 2.64
C LEU A 160 -0.25 6.50 2.37
N CYS A 161 0.37 5.43 2.91
CA CYS A 161 -0.17 4.07 2.85
C CYS A 161 -1.55 3.99 3.52
N LEU A 162 -1.69 4.59 4.70
CA LEU A 162 -2.96 4.64 5.42
C LEU A 162 -4.00 5.46 4.66
N ALA A 163 -3.61 6.62 4.12
CA ALA A 163 -4.49 7.48 3.34
C ALA A 163 -5.03 6.79 2.06
N VAL A 164 -4.21 5.97 1.40
CA VAL A 164 -4.67 5.11 0.29
C VAL A 164 -5.77 4.17 0.74
N ASN A 165 -5.56 3.45 1.84
CA ASN A 165 -6.54 2.50 2.37
C ASN A 165 -7.84 3.19 2.77
N ASP A 166 -7.75 4.32 3.47
CA ASP A 166 -8.92 5.11 3.88
C ASP A 166 -9.74 5.56 2.66
N LEU A 167 -9.07 6.02 1.59
CA LEU A 167 -9.73 6.51 0.38
C LEU A 167 -10.54 5.42 -0.36
N ILE A 168 -10.09 4.17 -0.31
CA ILE A 168 -10.73 3.05 -1.00
C ILE A 168 -11.50 2.10 -0.06
N GLY A 169 -11.70 2.54 1.19
CA GLY A 169 -12.52 1.85 2.18
C GLY A 169 -11.91 0.52 2.67
N ILE A 170 -10.58 0.48 2.81
CA ILE A 170 -9.85 -0.60 3.48
C ILE A 170 -9.62 -0.19 4.93
N GLN A 171 -9.92 -1.09 5.85
CA GLN A 171 -9.70 -0.83 7.27
C GLN A 171 -8.20 -0.92 7.60
N ASN A 172 -7.67 0.09 8.29
CA ASN A 172 -6.35 0.10 8.90
C ASN A 172 -6.42 -0.40 10.35
N PRO A 173 -6.16 -1.70 10.64
CA PRO A 173 -6.29 -2.26 11.98
C PRO A 173 -5.23 -1.69 12.94
N SER A 174 -5.65 -1.31 14.15
CA SER A 174 -4.74 -0.74 15.18
C SER A 174 -3.99 0.51 14.71
N ASP A 175 -4.65 1.34 13.89
CA ASP A 175 -4.11 2.57 13.29
C ASP A 175 -2.87 2.32 12.40
N ASP A 176 -2.75 1.12 11.84
CA ASP A 176 -1.67 0.71 10.95
C ASP A 176 -2.21 -0.05 9.72
N ALA A 177 -1.38 -0.18 8.69
CA ALA A 177 -1.76 -0.87 7.46
C ALA A 177 -2.00 -2.37 7.72
N PRO A 178 -2.91 -3.03 6.96
CA PRO A 178 -3.10 -4.47 7.00
C PRO A 178 -1.78 -5.24 6.92
N ARG A 179 -1.58 -6.16 7.87
CA ARG A 179 -0.33 -6.89 8.02
C ARG A 179 -0.23 -8.03 7.02
N LEU A 180 0.82 -8.01 6.22
CA LEU A 180 1.23 -9.09 5.34
C LEU A 180 2.55 -9.65 5.86
N LYS A 181 2.70 -10.97 5.91
CA LYS A 181 3.95 -11.56 6.37
C LYS A 181 5.05 -11.31 5.34
N GLU A 182 4.84 -11.65 4.08
CA GLU A 182 5.88 -11.53 3.05
C GLU A 182 5.37 -10.90 1.76
N TRP A 183 6.13 -9.95 1.19
CA TRP A 183 5.90 -9.35 -0.12
C TRP A 183 7.05 -9.68 -1.08
N LEU A 184 6.76 -10.28 -2.24
CA LEU A 184 7.81 -10.65 -3.21
C LEU A 184 8.21 -9.44 -4.07
N SER A 185 9.25 -8.72 -3.63
CA SER A 185 9.75 -7.49 -4.26
C SER A 185 10.79 -7.69 -5.38
N GLY A 186 11.29 -8.92 -5.60
CA GLY A 186 12.33 -9.21 -6.61
C GLY A 186 11.82 -9.48 -8.03
N GLY A 187 10.51 -9.47 -8.23
CA GLY A 187 9.84 -9.99 -9.43
C GLY A 187 9.57 -9.02 -10.55
N ILE A 188 10.58 -8.26 -11.00
CA ILE A 188 10.40 -7.27 -12.08
C ILE A 188 9.81 -7.96 -13.32
N PHE A 189 8.74 -7.37 -13.86
CA PHE A 189 8.07 -7.92 -15.03
C PHE A 189 8.83 -7.56 -16.32
N THR A 190 9.37 -8.59 -16.98
CA THR A 190 10.04 -8.50 -18.29
C THR A 190 9.36 -9.37 -19.33
N GLY A 191 8.03 -9.56 -19.20
CA GLY A 191 7.25 -10.46 -20.06
C GLY A 191 7.08 -11.88 -19.51
N THR A 192 7.45 -12.10 -18.25
CA THR A 192 7.32 -13.41 -17.58
C THR A 192 6.62 -13.23 -16.24
N PHE A 193 5.71 -14.15 -15.94
CA PHE A 193 5.06 -14.28 -14.64
C PHE A 193 5.87 -15.25 -13.78
N GLY A 194 6.28 -14.78 -12.60
CA GLY A 194 7.03 -15.60 -11.66
C GLY A 194 6.14 -16.53 -10.85
N THR A 195 6.78 -17.47 -10.16
CA THR A 195 6.12 -18.39 -9.25
C THR A 195 5.96 -17.73 -7.87
N PRO A 196 4.73 -17.51 -7.38
CA PRO A 196 4.52 -16.94 -6.05
C PRO A 196 4.91 -17.94 -4.96
N THR A 197 5.91 -17.58 -4.16
CA THR A 197 6.33 -18.33 -2.96
C THR A 197 5.83 -17.72 -1.65
N ALA A 198 5.27 -16.51 -1.67
CA ALA A 198 4.80 -15.79 -0.49
C ALA A 198 3.32 -16.08 -0.17
N ASP A 199 2.86 -15.48 0.93
CA ASP A 199 1.47 -15.53 1.39
C ASP A 199 0.51 -14.92 0.36
N LEU A 200 -0.75 -15.38 0.38
CA LEU A 200 -1.81 -14.84 -0.48
C LEU A 200 -2.24 -13.46 0.03
N VAL A 201 -2.04 -12.40 -0.77
CA VAL A 201 -2.46 -11.05 -0.37
C VAL A 201 -3.99 -10.95 -0.34
N GLY A 202 -4.55 -10.49 0.77
CA GLY A 202 -5.99 -10.49 1.00
C GLY A 202 -6.55 -11.86 1.37
N GLY A 203 -5.72 -12.83 1.76
CA GLY A 203 -6.16 -14.15 2.21
C GLY A 203 -6.91 -14.14 3.54
N SER A 204 -7.19 -15.32 4.10
CA SER A 204 -8.02 -15.46 5.31
C SER A 204 -7.22 -15.42 6.62
N ASN A 205 -5.90 -15.57 6.55
CA ASN A 205 -5.02 -15.53 7.71
C ASN A 205 -4.82 -14.09 8.21
N ALA A 206 -5.54 -13.73 9.27
CA ALA A 206 -5.50 -12.39 9.85
C ALA A 206 -4.12 -11.92 10.35
N THR A 207 -3.18 -12.84 10.56
CA THR A 207 -1.81 -12.50 10.97
C THR A 207 -0.86 -12.28 9.80
N ASN A 208 -1.06 -12.96 8.67
CA ASN A 208 -0.04 -13.06 7.62
C ASN A 208 -0.51 -12.64 6.22
N GLU A 209 -1.81 -12.56 5.98
CA GLU A 209 -2.38 -12.44 4.62
C GLU A 209 -3.16 -11.14 4.41
N ALA A 210 -3.14 -10.19 5.35
CA ALA A 210 -3.83 -8.90 5.24
C ALA A 210 -5.32 -9.02 4.80
N PRO A 211 -6.19 -9.74 5.52
CA PRO A 211 -7.57 -10.02 5.08
C PRO A 211 -8.41 -8.76 4.77
N GLN A 212 -8.04 -7.60 5.30
CA GLN A 212 -8.72 -6.33 5.05
C GLN A 212 -8.66 -5.91 3.57
N VAL A 213 -7.70 -6.44 2.81
CA VAL A 213 -7.56 -6.18 1.37
C VAL A 213 -8.17 -7.27 0.48
N ASN A 214 -8.90 -8.24 1.06
CA ASN A 214 -9.62 -9.26 0.31
C ASN A 214 -10.57 -8.63 -0.72
N GLY A 215 -10.47 -9.03 -1.99
CA GLY A 215 -11.30 -8.47 -3.06
C GLY A 215 -10.98 -7.04 -3.46
N LYS A 216 -9.83 -6.50 -3.03
CA LYS A 216 -9.41 -5.15 -3.38
C LYS A 216 -8.30 -5.20 -4.44
N ALA A 217 -8.62 -4.67 -5.61
CA ALA A 217 -7.68 -4.59 -6.74
C ALA A 217 -6.49 -3.65 -6.46
N GLY A 218 -6.61 -2.75 -5.48
CA GLY A 218 -5.49 -1.95 -4.99
C GLY A 218 -5.65 -1.68 -3.50
N GLY A 219 -4.55 -1.31 -2.88
CA GLY A 219 -4.48 -1.03 -1.45
C GLY A 219 -3.05 -0.85 -0.99
N CYS A 220 -2.88 -0.80 0.32
CA CYS A 220 -1.57 -0.72 0.91
C CYS A 220 -1.45 -1.66 2.12
N VAL A 221 -0.31 -2.35 2.22
CA VAL A 221 -0.04 -3.36 3.25
C VAL A 221 1.30 -3.10 3.95
N PHE A 222 1.44 -3.64 5.17
CA PHE A 222 2.68 -3.60 5.94
C PHE A 222 3.31 -5.00 6.00
N GLU A 223 4.49 -5.15 5.40
CA GLU A 223 5.33 -6.35 5.45
C GLU A 223 6.15 -6.39 6.75
N PHE A 224 6.20 -7.54 7.42
CA PHE A 224 6.92 -7.69 8.70
C PHE A 224 7.86 -8.91 8.81
N ASN A 225 7.96 -9.77 7.79
CA ASN A 225 8.83 -10.96 7.84
C ASN A 225 10.28 -10.65 7.41
N GLY A 226 11.21 -11.54 7.78
CA GLY A 226 12.60 -11.49 7.29
C GLY A 226 13.43 -10.29 7.74
N GLY A 227 12.97 -9.51 8.74
CA GLY A 227 13.62 -8.28 9.19
C GLY A 227 13.29 -7.05 8.34
N GLN A 228 12.36 -7.17 7.39
CA GLN A 228 11.79 -6.04 6.66
C GLN A 228 10.59 -5.49 7.42
N ASN A 229 10.50 -4.17 7.51
CA ASN A 229 9.33 -3.45 8.01
C ASN A 229 8.98 -2.41 6.95
N THR A 230 8.24 -2.85 5.94
CA THR A 230 8.07 -2.09 4.72
C THR A 230 6.60 -1.91 4.36
N TYR A 231 6.24 -0.72 3.87
CA TYR A 231 4.89 -0.38 3.44
C TYR A 231 4.81 -0.46 1.92
N HIS A 232 3.84 -1.20 1.41
CA HIS A 232 3.70 -1.48 -0.02
C HIS A 232 2.33 -1.01 -0.48
N PHE A 233 2.29 0.09 -1.24
CA PHE A 233 1.15 0.34 -2.11
C PHE A 233 1.19 -0.65 -3.26
N TYR A 234 0.03 -1.20 -3.61
CA TYR A 234 -0.12 -2.03 -4.78
C TYR A 234 -1.40 -1.72 -5.53
N TYR A 235 -1.38 -2.03 -6.83
CA TYR A 235 -2.56 -2.11 -7.66
C TYR A 235 -2.39 -3.19 -8.72
N ILE A 236 -3.39 -4.05 -8.86
CA ILE A 236 -3.45 -5.13 -9.84
C ILE A 236 -3.75 -4.53 -11.22
N LEU A 237 -2.77 -4.65 -12.12
CA LEU A 237 -2.86 -4.18 -13.49
C LEU A 237 -3.43 -5.24 -14.44
N LEU A 238 -3.17 -6.51 -14.15
CA LEU A 238 -3.73 -7.66 -14.84
C LEU A 238 -3.78 -8.85 -13.89
N ALA A 239 -5.01 -9.29 -13.58
CA ALA A 239 -5.26 -10.52 -12.83
C ALA A 239 -5.23 -11.74 -13.77
N ARG A 240 -4.75 -12.90 -13.29
CA ARG A 240 -4.64 -14.15 -14.08
C ARG A 240 -5.48 -15.30 -13.52
#